data_AF-A0A6M4GSD7-F1
#
_entry.id   AF-A0A6M4GSD7-F1
#
_cell.length_a   1.000
_cell.length_b   1.000
_cell.length_c   1.000
_cell.angle_alpha   90.00
_cell.angle_beta   90.00
_cell.angle_gamma   90.00
#
_symmetry.space_group_name_H-M   'P 1'
#
loop_
_entity.id
_entity.type
_entity.pdbx_description
1 polymer ?
#
loop_
_entity_poly.entity_id
_entity_poly.type
_entity_poly.pdbx_seq_one_letter_code
_entity_poly.pdbx_strand_id
1 'polypeptide(L)'
;MSTVAAYEQRFLDAEGVWLLTVAEQPSAEIIVVGDSRSPSRAYLALFEEMAPQLDALASRAAAYLDEFVDRGKLAGGSPWFFEGIEFGRAPGGLPTDASFAFSLEGDTYGLWTVIVRKVDNRFFPVQLNRSQQ
;
A
#
# COMPACT_ATOMS: atom_id res chain seq x y z
N MET A 1 -16.22 10.98 14.64
CA MET A 1 -16.88 10.38 13.47
C MET A 1 -15.83 10.31 12.38
N SER A 2 -15.37 9.11 12.00
CA SER A 2 -14.51 8.97 10.83
C SER A 2 -15.37 9.19 9.60
N THR A 3 -15.04 10.19 8.80
CA THR A 3 -15.60 10.34 7.46
C THR A 3 -15.01 9.22 6.61
N VAL A 4 -15.87 8.31 6.12
CA VAL A 4 -15.45 7.31 5.14
C VAL A 4 -14.96 8.06 3.91
N ALA A 5 -13.76 7.75 3.43
CA ALA A 5 -13.23 8.34 2.20
C ALA A 5 -14.23 8.06 1.06
N ALA A 6 -14.45 9.03 0.17
CA ALA A 6 -15.26 8.77 -1.02
C ALA A 6 -14.39 7.98 -2.01
N TYR A 7 -14.82 6.78 -2.39
CA TYR A 7 -14.12 5.96 -3.37
C TYR A 7 -15.08 5.20 -4.27
N GLU A 8 -14.67 5.01 -5.52
CA GLU A 8 -15.33 4.12 -6.46
C GLU A 8 -14.72 2.71 -6.35
N GLN A 9 -15.52 1.68 -6.58
CA GLN A 9 -15.10 0.29 -6.50
C GLN A 9 -15.28 -0.40 -7.84
N ARG A 10 -14.26 -1.11 -8.31
CA ARG A 10 -14.32 -1.91 -9.52
C ARG A 10 -13.69 -3.28 -9.30
N PHE A 11 -14.43 -4.34 -9.60
CA PHE A 11 -13.88 -5.69 -9.59
C PHE A 11 -13.01 -5.94 -10.83
N LEU A 12 -11.85 -6.55 -10.63
CA LEU A 12 -10.91 -6.93 -11.68
C LEU A 12 -10.94 -8.47 -11.85
N ASP A 13 -11.75 -8.95 -12.79
CA ASP A 13 -12.00 -10.40 -12.97
C ASP A 13 -10.73 -11.22 -13.19
N ALA A 14 -9.77 -10.69 -13.96
CA ALA A 14 -8.52 -11.38 -14.27
C ALA A 14 -7.65 -11.64 -13.03
N GLU A 15 -7.83 -10.83 -11.99
CA GLU A 15 -7.00 -10.81 -10.79
C GLU A 15 -7.74 -11.24 -9.53
N GLY A 16 -9.07 -11.34 -9.58
CA GLY A 16 -9.92 -11.71 -8.47
C GLY A 16 -9.90 -10.70 -7.31
N VAL A 17 -9.71 -9.42 -7.59
CA VAL A 17 -9.59 -8.35 -6.58
C VAL A 17 -10.43 -7.13 -6.89
N TRP A 18 -10.60 -6.26 -5.90
CA TRP A 18 -11.27 -4.98 -6.04
C TRP A 18 -10.24 -3.85 -6.10
N LEU A 19 -10.34 -3.03 -7.14
CA LEU A 19 -9.64 -1.75 -7.23
C LEU A 19 -10.53 -0.67 -6.64
N LEU A 20 -9.96 0.12 -5.72
CA LEU A 20 -10.59 1.31 -5.17
C LEU A 20 -9.96 2.56 -5.79
N THR A 21 -10.78 3.45 -6.32
CA THR A 21 -10.33 4.74 -6.85
C THR A 21 -10.71 5.83 -5.85
N VAL A 22 -9.72 6.48 -5.26
CA VAL A 22 -9.89 7.60 -4.32
C VAL A 22 -9.53 8.90 -5.05
N ALA A 23 -10.45 9.87 -5.06
CA ALA A 23 -10.26 11.11 -5.82
C ALA A 23 -9.05 11.91 -5.34
N GLU A 24 -8.78 11.87 -4.03
CA GLU A 24 -7.65 12.53 -3.38
C GLU A 24 -6.31 11.82 -3.64
N GLN A 25 -6.32 10.61 -4.21
CA GLN A 25 -5.13 9.76 -4.43
C GLN A 25 -5.15 9.13 -5.82
N PRO A 26 -5.19 9.93 -6.90
CA PRO A 26 -5.44 9.42 -8.25
C PRO A 26 -4.29 8.58 -8.83
N SER A 27 -3.08 8.69 -8.26
CA SER A 27 -1.89 7.99 -8.73
C SER A 27 -1.61 6.68 -7.98
N ALA A 28 -2.28 6.43 -6.85
CA ALA A 28 -2.05 5.23 -6.05
C ALA A 28 -3.08 4.14 -6.40
N GLU A 29 -2.61 2.96 -6.77
CA GLU A 29 -3.48 1.79 -6.93
C GLU A 29 -3.86 1.23 -5.55
N ILE A 30 -5.14 1.22 -5.22
CA ILE A 30 -5.63 0.68 -3.95
C ILE A 30 -6.35 -0.65 -4.24
N ILE A 31 -5.74 -1.75 -3.83
CA ILE A 31 -6.25 -3.10 -4.09
C ILE A 31 -6.76 -3.72 -2.79
N VAL A 32 -7.99 -4.21 -2.79
CA VAL A 32 -8.60 -4.93 -1.67
C VAL A 32 -9.05 -6.31 -2.14
N VAL A 33 -8.60 -7.37 -1.46
CA VAL A 33 -9.09 -8.73 -1.74
C VAL A 33 -10.54 -8.90 -1.30
N GLY A 34 -11.26 -9.78 -1.98
CA GLY A 34 -12.67 -10.09 -1.69
C GLY A 34 -13.13 -11.30 -2.50
N ASP A 35 -14.45 -11.41 -2.66
CA ASP A 35 -15.04 -12.31 -3.66
C ASP A 35 -15.55 -11.50 -4.87
N SER A 36 -16.10 -12.17 -5.88
CA SER A 36 -16.63 -11.49 -7.07
C SER A 36 -17.85 -10.60 -6.84
N ARG A 37 -18.41 -10.59 -5.63
CA ARG A 37 -19.60 -9.80 -5.27
C ARG A 37 -19.25 -8.59 -4.42
N SER A 38 -18.20 -8.68 -3.60
CA SER A 38 -17.79 -7.59 -2.73
C SER A 38 -16.35 -7.71 -2.22
N PRO A 39 -15.69 -6.57 -1.93
CA PRO A 39 -14.43 -6.58 -1.19
C PRO A 39 -14.63 -7.15 0.21
N SER A 40 -13.57 -7.73 0.78
CA SER A 40 -13.58 -8.18 2.17
C SER A 40 -13.84 -7.01 3.11
N ARG A 41 -14.90 -7.12 3.91
CA ARG A 41 -15.29 -6.07 4.87
C ARG A 41 -14.18 -5.71 5.85
N ALA A 42 -13.38 -6.69 6.29
CA ALA A 42 -12.30 -6.44 7.25
C ALA A 42 -11.18 -5.59 6.63
N TYR A 43 -10.79 -5.90 5.40
CA TYR A 43 -9.77 -5.14 4.67
C TYR A 43 -10.28 -3.77 4.22
N LEU A 44 -11.56 -3.68 3.84
CA LEU A 44 -12.19 -2.41 3.52
C LEU A 44 -12.22 -1.48 4.74
N ALA A 45 -12.57 -1.99 5.92
CA ALA A 45 -12.53 -1.21 7.15
C ALA A 45 -11.11 -0.75 7.50
N LEU A 46 -10.10 -1.61 7.32
CA LEU A 46 -8.70 -1.23 7.52
C LEU A 46 -8.29 -0.10 6.55
N PHE A 47 -8.65 -0.21 5.27
CA PHE A 47 -8.44 0.85 4.29
C PHE A 47 -9.10 2.16 4.73
N GLU A 48 -10.37 2.14 5.15
CA GLU A 48 -11.10 3.34 5.57
C GLU A 48 -10.46 4.04 6.78
N GLU A 49 -9.79 3.30 7.66
CA GLU A 49 -9.00 3.88 8.75
C GLU A 49 -7.65 4.48 8.30
N MET A 50 -7.07 3.93 7.23
CA MET A 50 -5.78 4.39 6.69
C MET A 50 -5.94 5.55 5.72
N ALA A 51 -7.04 5.60 4.96
CA ALA A 51 -7.25 6.57 3.88
C ALA A 51 -7.05 8.04 4.31
N PRO A 52 -7.55 8.51 5.47
CA PRO A 52 -7.36 9.91 5.88
C PRO A 52 -5.91 10.29 6.20
N GLN A 53 -5.02 9.32 6.34
CA GLN A 53 -3.62 9.50 6.73
C GLN A 53 -2.66 8.84 5.73
N LEU A 54 -3.14 8.48 4.53
CA LEU A 54 -2.39 7.66 3.59
C LEU A 54 -1.05 8.31 3.20
N ASP A 55 -1.02 9.62 2.94
CA ASP A 55 0.21 10.36 2.62
C ASP A 55 1.25 10.28 3.75
N ALA A 56 0.80 10.43 5.00
CA ALA A 56 1.66 10.36 6.16
C ALA A 56 2.21 8.94 6.36
N LEU A 57 1.38 7.92 6.11
CA LEU A 57 1.79 6.52 6.17
C LEU A 57 2.75 6.16 5.05
N ALA A 58 2.50 6.61 3.82
CA ALA A 58 3.39 6.40 2.68
C ALA A 58 4.74 7.08 2.92
N SER A 59 4.75 8.32 3.41
CA SER A 59 5.98 9.04 3.79
C SER A 59 6.76 8.28 4.88
N ARG A 60 6.05 7.73 5.87
CA ARG A 60 6.68 6.95 6.95
C ARG A 60 7.24 5.62 6.45
N ALA A 61 6.53 4.94 5.55
CA ALA A 61 7.00 3.71 4.93
C ALA A 61 8.22 3.96 4.02
N ALA A 62 8.24 5.06 3.26
CA ALA A 62 9.40 5.48 2.48
C ALA A 62 10.61 5.81 3.38
N ALA A 63 10.41 6.49 4.51
CA ALA A 63 11.47 6.74 5.48
C ALA A 63 12.00 5.43 6.10
N TYR A 64 11.12 4.46 6.35
CA TYR A 64 11.52 3.12 6.80
C TYR A 64 12.38 2.40 5.75
N LEU A 65 12.08 2.53 4.45
CA LEU A 65 12.95 1.99 3.39
C LEU A 65 14.35 2.60 3.41
N ASP A 66 14.45 3.91 3.64
CA ASP A 66 15.74 4.63 3.70
C ASP A 66 16.65 4.15 4.86
N GLU A 67 16.11 3.46 5.87
CA GLU A 67 16.92 2.81 6.92
C GLU A 67 17.72 1.61 6.41
N PHE A 68 17.26 0.98 5.32
CA PHE A 68 17.86 -0.24 4.76
C PHE A 68 18.44 -0.03 3.35
N VAL A 69 18.00 1.00 2.64
CA VAL A 69 18.35 1.24 1.23
C VAL A 69 19.07 2.58 1.07
N ASP A 70 20.31 2.51 0.61
CA ASP A 70 21.09 3.69 0.24
C ASP A 70 20.71 4.14 -1.19
N ARG A 71 19.71 5.02 -1.28
CA ARG A 71 19.22 5.56 -2.57
C ARG A 71 20.29 6.31 -3.36
N GLY A 72 21.27 6.91 -2.68
CA GLY A 72 22.38 7.61 -3.33
C GLY A 72 23.23 6.65 -4.17
N LYS A 73 23.45 5.44 -3.65
CA LYS A 73 24.19 4.38 -4.37
C LYS A 73 23.33 3.65 -5.40
N LEU A 74 22.06 3.41 -5.08
CA LEU A 74 21.19 2.60 -5.94
C LEU A 74 20.68 3.38 -7.14
N ALA A 75 20.29 4.64 -6.96
CA ALA A 75 19.50 5.40 -7.91
C ALA A 75 19.84 6.89 -7.94
N GLY A 76 21.05 7.28 -7.55
CA GLY A 76 21.48 8.69 -7.57
C GLY A 76 20.67 9.61 -6.65
N GLY A 77 19.94 9.06 -5.67
CA GLY A 77 19.16 9.83 -4.71
C GLY A 77 17.73 10.19 -5.14
N SER A 78 17.23 9.62 -6.25
CA SER A 78 15.82 9.76 -6.67
C SER A 78 14.83 9.49 -5.53
N PRO A 79 13.68 10.18 -5.44
CA PRO A 79 12.68 9.91 -4.42
C PRO A 79 11.99 8.55 -4.64
N TRP A 80 11.46 7.98 -3.56
CA TRP A 80 10.50 6.87 -3.66
C TRP A 80 9.21 7.35 -4.32
N PHE A 81 8.74 6.63 -5.33
CA PHE A 81 7.43 6.83 -5.92
C PHE A 81 6.46 5.84 -5.31
N PHE A 82 5.37 6.34 -4.72
CA PHE A 82 4.33 5.49 -4.14
C PHE A 82 3.39 5.01 -5.24
N GLU A 83 3.41 3.71 -5.51
CA GLU A 83 2.65 3.07 -6.60
C GLU A 83 1.25 2.69 -6.13
N GLY A 84 1.12 2.26 -4.87
CA GLY A 84 -0.15 1.75 -4.39
C GLY A 84 -0.07 1.00 -3.07
N ILE A 85 -1.22 0.53 -2.65
CA ILE A 85 -1.42 -0.22 -1.41
C ILE A 85 -2.32 -1.43 -1.65
N GLU A 86 -1.90 -2.58 -1.13
CA GLU A 86 -2.67 -3.81 -1.21
C GLU A 86 -3.09 -4.30 0.16
N PHE A 87 -4.35 -4.72 0.28
CA PHE A 87 -4.91 -5.30 1.49
C PHE A 87 -5.24 -6.78 1.26
N GLY A 88 -4.55 -7.66 1.99
CA GLY A 88 -4.81 -9.10 1.99
C GLY A 88 -4.17 -9.93 0.88
N ARG A 89 -3.31 -9.34 0.04
CA ARG A 89 -2.50 -10.07 -0.95
C ARG A 89 -1.15 -10.57 -0.44
N ALA A 90 -0.65 -10.02 0.67
CA ALA A 90 0.64 -10.43 1.22
C ALA A 90 0.62 -11.91 1.67
N PRO A 91 1.57 -12.74 1.22
CA PRO A 91 1.68 -14.13 1.67
C PRO A 91 1.85 -14.20 3.19
N GLY A 92 0.92 -14.88 3.88
CA GLY A 92 0.92 -14.99 5.34
C GLY A 92 0.55 -13.68 6.08
N GLY A 93 0.03 -12.67 5.38
CA GLY A 93 -0.37 -11.39 5.95
C GLY A 93 -1.51 -11.52 6.94
N LEU A 94 -1.50 -10.67 7.98
CA LEU A 94 -2.61 -10.59 8.94
C LEU A 94 -3.72 -9.67 8.41
N PRO A 95 -4.97 -9.82 8.88
CA PRO A 95 -6.07 -8.90 8.57
C PRO A 95 -5.84 -7.43 8.98
N THR A 96 -4.77 -7.17 9.73
CA THR A 96 -4.32 -5.85 10.20
C THR A 96 -3.21 -5.24 9.34
N ASP A 97 -2.78 -5.94 8.30
CA ASP A 97 -1.64 -5.59 7.47
C ASP A 97 -2.09 -4.99 6.13
N ALA A 98 -1.32 -4.02 5.67
CA ALA A 98 -1.41 -3.48 4.32
C ALA A 98 0.00 -3.37 3.72
N SER A 99 0.13 -3.72 2.44
CA SER A 99 1.38 -3.68 1.69
C SER A 99 1.49 -2.38 0.92
N PHE A 100 2.46 -1.53 1.23
CA PHE A 100 2.74 -0.30 0.50
C PHE A 100 3.80 -0.57 -0.55
N ALA A 101 3.49 -0.34 -1.82
CA ALA A 101 4.38 -0.55 -2.95
C ALA A 101 5.05 0.77 -3.37
N PHE A 102 6.35 0.70 -3.60
CA PHE A 102 7.18 1.81 -4.04
C PHE A 102 8.10 1.41 -5.19
N SER A 103 8.28 2.33 -6.13
CA SER A 103 9.32 2.25 -7.15
C SER A 103 10.36 3.35 -6.94
N LEU A 104 11.50 3.22 -7.62
CA LEU A 104 12.61 4.15 -7.55
C LEU A 104 13.15 4.38 -8.95
N GLU A 105 13.11 5.62 -9.43
CA GLU A 105 13.64 5.96 -10.76
C GLU A 105 15.14 5.68 -10.82
N GLY A 106 15.55 4.78 -11.71
CA GLY A 106 16.92 4.27 -11.83
C GLY A 106 17.13 2.87 -11.24
N ASP A 107 16.21 2.37 -10.40
CA ASP A 107 16.15 0.95 -10.01
C ASP A 107 15.20 0.20 -10.97
N THR A 108 15.64 0.04 -12.21
CA THR A 108 14.81 -0.58 -13.27
C THR A 108 14.34 -1.96 -12.83
N TYR A 109 13.02 -2.16 -12.85
CA TYR A 109 12.31 -3.39 -12.44
C TYR A 109 12.29 -3.69 -10.93
N GLY A 110 12.78 -2.78 -10.08
CA GLY A 110 12.70 -2.92 -8.63
C GLY A 110 11.36 -2.47 -8.09
N LEU A 111 10.63 -3.39 -7.45
CA LEU A 111 9.46 -3.06 -6.63
C LEU A 111 9.78 -3.29 -5.16
N TRP A 112 9.62 -2.25 -4.36
CA TRP A 112 9.88 -2.26 -2.93
C TRP A 112 8.56 -2.25 -2.19
N THR A 113 8.38 -3.17 -1.27
CA THR A 113 7.14 -3.30 -0.50
C THR A 113 7.43 -3.15 0.98
N VAL A 114 6.65 -2.29 1.64
CA VAL A 114 6.65 -2.17 3.10
C VAL A 114 5.32 -2.66 3.64
N ILE A 115 5.37 -3.63 4.54
CA ILE A 115 4.17 -4.04 5.29
C ILE A 115 3.97 -3.05 6.43
N VAL A 116 2.81 -2.40 6.44
CA VAL A 116 2.33 -1.54 7.52
C VAL A 116 1.25 -2.28 8.29
N ARG A 117 1.44 -2.42 9.59
CA ARG A 117 0.54 -3.14 10.50
C ARG A 117 -0.15 -2.21 11.46
N LYS A 118 -1.45 -2.44 11.68
CA LYS A 118 -2.21 -1.82 12.76
C LYS A 118 -1.93 -2.53 14.10
N VAL A 119 -1.47 -1.78 15.10
CA VAL A 119 -1.28 -2.20 16.50
C VAL A 119 -1.86 -1.13 17.41
N ASP A 120 -2.81 -1.49 18.29
CA ASP A 120 -3.47 -0.56 19.23
C ASP A 120 -3.91 0.77 18.59
N ASN A 121 -4.62 0.68 17.45
CA ASN A 121 -5.11 1.82 16.65
C ASN A 121 -4.03 2.74 16.05
N ARG A 122 -2.78 2.28 15.95
CA ARG A 122 -1.69 2.99 15.28
C ARG A 122 -1.08 2.10 14.21
N PHE A 123 -0.52 2.73 13.17
CA PHE A 123 0.05 2.04 12.02
C PHE A 123 1.59 2.12 12.07
N PHE A 124 2.24 0.98 11.86
CA PHE A 124 3.70 0.86 11.93
C PHE A 124 4.23 0.06 10.75
N PRO A 125 5.27 0.55 10.04
CA PRO A 125 6.09 -0.31 9.19
C PRO A 125 6.69 -1.45 10.03
N VAL A 126 6.58 -2.69 9.56
CA VAL A 126 7.06 -3.87 10.31
C VAL A 126 7.93 -4.81 9.49
N GLN A 127 7.87 -4.73 8.17
CA GLN A 127 8.63 -5.61 7.28
C GLN A 127 8.88 -4.91 5.95
N LEU A 128 10.06 -5.15 5.37
CA LEU A 128 10.36 -4.80 3.98
C LEU A 128 10.48 -6.07 3.13
N ASN A 129 10.09 -5.98 1.88
CA ASN A 129 10.35 -6.97 0.84
C ASN A 129 10.79 -6.24 -0.43
N ARG A 130 11.61 -6.90 -1.25
CA ARG A 130 11.94 -6.44 -2.59
C ARG A 130 11.62 -7.55 -3.57
N SER A 131 10.93 -7.22 -4.65
CA SER A 131 10.78 -8.09 -5.81
C SER A 131 11.43 -7.45 -7.03
N GLN A 132 11.86 -8.30 -7.95
CA GLN A 132 12.25 -7.91 -9.30
C GLN A 132 11.15 -8.40 -10.23
N GLN A 133 10.57 -7.49 -11.02
CA GLN A 133 9.58 -7.85 -12.03
C GLN A 133 10.20 -8.13 -13.39
#